data_AF-D0N1E7-F1
#
_entry.id   AF-D0N1E7-F1
#
_cell.length_a   1.000
_cell.length_b   1.000
_cell.length_c   1.000
_cell.angle_alpha   90.00
_cell.angle_beta   90.00
_cell.angle_gamma   90.00
#
_symmetry.space_group_name_H-M   'P 1'
#
loop_
_entity.id
_entity.type
_entity.pdbx_description
1 polymer ?
#
loop_
_entity_poly.entity_id
_entity_poly.type
_entity_poly.pdbx_seq_one_letter_code
_entity_poly.pdbx_strand_id
1 'polypeptide(L)'
;MVLKTMVVAARRCLPVGALQLAPAPIHLLSVSTSPLQCKRDSKRSFSSESPAYRVPSITVPLSATVWTKTVNPALRAFLKLHNHVMVPISFVVPMDDDEWPVNTHGYPLGKHAEWLRRRWRGRLEPPKFAAQDLQELDFAFDRSQYMWDHFVKPALCRYYELYDHTDVPQTFRVQHGDAAWPERLWGYYLGPRVFNIRHRGDFKIQIQKDVQEMAEINFCYDSTMYDRDWRERVLPSLQVFRQEFGHCDVHRLFKVPDCLPWPKAAAGMPLGGTVNNIRSKGYFGKTL
;
A
#
# COMPACT_ATOMS: atom_id res chain seq x y z
N MET A 1 16.01 40.31 -47.93
CA MET A 1 15.70 38.87 -47.72
C MET A 1 14.96 38.76 -46.40
N VAL A 2 13.63 38.69 -46.46
CA VAL A 2 12.73 38.72 -45.30
C VAL A 2 12.38 37.29 -44.91
N LEU A 3 12.62 36.95 -43.64
CA LEU A 3 12.24 35.69 -43.00
C LEU A 3 10.71 35.51 -43.05
N LYS A 4 10.24 34.37 -43.57
CA LYS A 4 8.87 33.90 -43.40
C LYS A 4 8.75 33.15 -42.08
N THR A 5 8.12 33.77 -41.10
CA THR A 5 7.57 33.13 -39.90
C THR A 5 6.35 32.31 -40.29
N MET A 6 6.44 30.98 -40.16
CA MET A 6 5.28 30.09 -40.27
C MET A 6 4.57 30.02 -38.92
N VAL A 7 3.38 30.62 -38.84
CA VAL A 7 2.45 30.49 -37.74
C VAL A 7 1.75 29.13 -37.88
N VAL A 8 2.08 28.18 -36.99
CA VAL A 8 1.33 26.93 -36.85
C VAL A 8 0.10 27.23 -36.00
N ALA A 9 -1.08 27.16 -36.61
CA ALA A 9 -2.36 27.39 -35.95
C ALA A 9 -2.65 26.28 -34.93
N ALA A 10 -2.87 26.67 -33.67
CA ALA A 10 -3.38 25.79 -32.64
C ALA A 10 -4.81 25.34 -33.00
N ARG A 11 -5.03 24.02 -33.09
CA ARG A 11 -6.36 23.44 -33.27
C ARG A 11 -7.20 23.74 -32.03
N ARG A 12 -8.17 24.65 -32.15
CA ARG A 12 -9.18 24.92 -31.14
C ARG A 12 -10.06 23.67 -30.97
N CYS A 13 -10.06 23.07 -29.78
CA CYS A 13 -11.06 22.08 -29.42
C CYS A 13 -12.39 22.83 -29.20
N LEU A 14 -13.41 22.47 -30.00
CA LEU A 14 -14.74 23.07 -29.93
C LEU A 14 -15.43 22.73 -28.59
N PRO A 15 -16.21 23.65 -28.00
CA PRO A 15 -17.04 23.35 -26.85
C PRO A 15 -18.20 22.45 -27.28
N VAL A 16 -18.32 21.26 -26.68
CA VAL A 16 -19.50 20.41 -26.85
C VAL A 16 -20.65 21.05 -26.09
N GLY A 17 -21.55 21.68 -26.85
CA GLY A 17 -22.78 22.27 -26.37
C GLY A 17 -23.76 21.25 -25.80
N ALA A 18 -24.55 21.75 -24.86
CA ALA A 18 -25.61 21.07 -24.15
C ALA A 18 -26.56 20.28 -25.07
N LEU A 19 -26.87 19.04 -24.69
CA LEU A 19 -28.07 18.34 -25.13
C LEU A 19 -28.89 17.94 -23.91
N GLN A 20 -30.12 18.45 -23.91
CA GLN A 20 -31.15 18.29 -22.89
C GLN A 20 -31.65 16.85 -22.79
N LEU A 21 -32.09 16.49 -21.57
CA LEU A 21 -32.81 15.27 -21.20
C LEU A 21 -34.22 15.22 -21.81
N ALA A 22 -34.64 14.03 -22.23
CA ALA A 22 -36.05 13.61 -22.33
C ALA A 22 -36.16 12.06 -22.18
N PRO A 23 -37.31 11.52 -21.76
CA PRO A 23 -37.40 10.35 -20.86
C PRO A 23 -37.51 8.97 -21.55
N ALA A 24 -37.41 7.94 -20.71
CA ALA A 24 -37.39 6.51 -21.01
C ALA A 24 -38.69 5.94 -21.64
N PRO A 25 -38.58 4.77 -22.28
CA PRO A 25 -39.61 3.75 -22.22
C PRO A 25 -39.10 2.44 -21.58
N ILE A 26 -39.97 1.92 -20.72
CA ILE A 26 -39.91 0.63 -20.04
C ILE A 26 -40.17 -0.48 -21.06
N HIS A 27 -39.29 -1.48 -21.17
CA HIS A 27 -39.68 -2.85 -21.48
C HIS A 27 -38.74 -3.84 -20.80
N LEU A 28 -39.33 -4.56 -19.84
CA LEU A 28 -38.81 -5.75 -19.17
C LEU A 28 -38.69 -6.89 -20.17
N LEU A 29 -37.59 -7.64 -20.14
CA LEU A 29 -37.59 -9.10 -20.21
C LEU A 29 -36.26 -9.63 -19.62
N SER A 30 -36.41 -10.42 -18.56
CA SER A 30 -35.34 -11.02 -17.77
C SER A 30 -34.78 -12.28 -18.41
N VAL A 31 -33.45 -12.43 -18.42
CA VAL A 31 -32.82 -13.75 -18.43
C VAL A 31 -31.82 -13.82 -17.28
N SER A 32 -32.05 -14.84 -16.46
CA SER A 32 -31.41 -15.18 -15.21
C SER A 32 -29.99 -15.71 -15.41
N THR A 33 -29.00 -15.09 -14.77
CA THR A 33 -27.71 -15.73 -14.45
C THR A 33 -27.34 -15.36 -13.01
N SER A 34 -27.39 -16.34 -12.13
CA SER A 34 -27.17 -16.28 -10.69
C SER A 34 -25.73 -15.90 -10.31
N PRO A 35 -25.52 -14.89 -9.45
CA PRO A 35 -24.28 -14.73 -8.70
C PRO A 35 -24.45 -15.26 -7.27
N LEU A 36 -23.68 -16.28 -6.91
CA LEU A 36 -23.52 -16.75 -5.52
C LEU A 36 -22.82 -15.65 -4.69
N GLN A 37 -23.61 -14.73 -4.11
CA GLN A 37 -23.17 -13.84 -3.05
C GLN A 37 -23.46 -14.48 -1.69
N CYS A 38 -22.43 -15.05 -1.07
CA CYS A 38 -22.48 -15.34 0.37
C CYS A 38 -22.25 -14.02 1.14
N LYS A 39 -23.34 -13.29 1.39
CA LYS A 39 -23.37 -12.20 2.38
C LYS A 39 -23.03 -12.77 3.75
N ARG A 40 -21.94 -12.33 4.36
CA ARG A 40 -21.77 -12.43 5.82
C ARG A 40 -22.31 -11.14 6.43
N ASP A 41 -23.53 -11.21 6.91
CA ASP A 41 -24.14 -10.23 7.80
C ASP A 41 -23.33 -10.16 9.09
N SER A 42 -22.52 -9.11 9.24
CA SER A 42 -21.90 -8.78 10.52
C SER A 42 -22.89 -7.98 11.37
N LYS A 43 -23.94 -8.63 11.86
CA LYS A 43 -24.76 -8.09 12.96
C LYS A 43 -23.93 -8.13 14.24
N ARG A 44 -23.49 -6.96 14.69
CA ARG A 44 -23.02 -6.75 16.07
C ARG A 44 -24.21 -6.92 17.00
N SER A 45 -24.29 -8.06 17.66
CA SER A 45 -25.08 -8.23 18.88
C SER A 45 -24.11 -8.53 20.02
N PHE A 46 -23.94 -7.52 20.88
CA PHE A 46 -23.36 -7.70 22.21
C PHE A 46 -24.33 -8.59 23.00
N SER A 47 -23.89 -9.79 23.36
CA SER A 47 -24.52 -10.57 24.43
C SER A 47 -23.42 -10.92 25.42
N SER A 48 -23.53 -10.31 26.59
CA SER A 48 -22.71 -10.56 27.77
C SER A 48 -22.97 -11.97 28.27
N GLU A 49 -21.93 -12.59 28.83
CA GLU A 49 -21.84 -13.93 29.41
C GLU A 49 -21.31 -15.03 28.47
N SER A 50 -19.97 -15.09 28.39
CA SER A 50 -19.25 -16.32 28.10
C SER A 50 -18.15 -16.48 29.15
N PRO A 51 -18.00 -17.66 29.78
CA PRO A 51 -16.93 -17.91 30.74
C PRO A 51 -15.62 -17.64 30.03
N ALA A 52 -14.73 -16.88 30.66
CA ALA A 52 -13.45 -16.47 30.10
C ALA A 52 -12.71 -17.69 29.52
N TYR A 53 -12.83 -17.90 28.21
CA TYR A 53 -12.04 -18.85 27.45
C TYR A 53 -10.60 -18.36 27.52
N ARG A 54 -9.91 -18.75 28.60
CA ARG A 54 -8.47 -18.61 28.71
C ARG A 54 -7.89 -19.64 27.76
N VAL A 55 -7.57 -19.20 26.54
CA VAL A 55 -6.76 -20.00 25.60
C VAL A 55 -5.56 -20.53 26.39
N PRO A 56 -5.35 -21.86 26.45
CA PRO A 56 -4.23 -22.42 27.20
C PRO A 56 -2.95 -21.76 26.71
N SER A 57 -2.26 -21.08 27.62
CA SER A 57 -0.94 -20.52 27.36
C SER A 57 0.01 -21.71 27.17
N ILE A 58 0.21 -22.12 25.91
CA ILE A 58 1.22 -23.10 25.54
C ILE A 58 2.56 -22.57 26.06
N THR A 59 3.14 -23.26 27.03
CA THR A 59 4.45 -22.96 27.58
C THR A 59 5.47 -23.18 26.47
N VAL A 60 6.07 -22.09 25.97
CA VAL A 60 7.14 -22.17 24.97
C VAL A 60 8.37 -22.79 25.66
N PRO A 61 8.86 -23.96 25.20
CA PRO A 61 9.99 -24.63 25.83
C PRO A 61 11.29 -23.82 25.62
N LEU A 62 12.02 -23.60 26.72
CA LEU A 62 13.29 -22.85 26.77
C LEU A 62 14.52 -23.77 26.74
N SER A 63 14.48 -24.84 25.95
CA SER A 63 15.60 -25.80 25.88
C SER A 63 16.44 -25.59 24.63
N ALA A 64 17.77 -25.59 24.79
CA ALA A 64 18.71 -25.59 23.67
C ALA A 64 18.47 -26.76 22.72
N THR A 65 18.10 -27.93 23.26
CA THR A 65 17.76 -29.10 22.44
C THR A 65 16.53 -28.86 21.58
N VAL A 66 15.50 -28.21 22.14
CA VAL A 66 14.28 -27.87 21.37
C VAL A 66 14.60 -26.81 20.32
N TRP A 67 15.43 -25.83 20.65
CA TRP A 67 15.89 -24.83 19.69
C TRP A 67 16.58 -25.48 18.48
N THR A 68 17.62 -26.27 18.72
CA THR A 68 18.43 -26.88 17.66
C THR A 68 17.64 -27.92 16.86
N LYS A 69 16.79 -28.72 17.52
CA LYS A 69 16.06 -29.80 16.83
C LYS A 69 14.77 -29.34 16.18
N THR A 70 14.10 -28.30 16.67
CA THR A 70 12.77 -27.93 16.15
C THR A 70 12.69 -26.47 15.70
N VAL A 71 13.04 -25.51 16.56
CA VAL A 71 12.75 -24.10 16.29
C VAL A 71 13.61 -23.54 15.16
N ASN A 72 14.93 -23.74 15.22
CA ASN A 72 15.86 -23.24 14.21
C ASN A 72 15.61 -23.89 12.83
N PRO A 73 15.50 -25.24 12.71
CA PRO A 73 15.13 -25.86 11.43
C PRO A 73 13.80 -25.35 10.87
N ALA A 74 12.80 -25.13 11.72
CA ALA A 74 11.51 -24.58 11.30
C ALA A 74 11.63 -23.13 10.83
N LEU A 75 12.41 -22.28 11.50
CA LEU A 75 12.65 -20.89 11.04
C LEU A 75 13.40 -20.86 9.70
N ARG A 76 14.39 -21.74 9.50
CA ARG A 76 15.12 -21.86 8.23
C ARG A 76 14.23 -22.37 7.10
N ALA A 77 13.37 -23.35 7.37
CA ALA A 77 12.35 -23.80 6.41
C ALA A 77 11.39 -22.66 6.07
N PHE A 78 10.85 -21.95 7.07
CA PHE A 78 9.97 -20.80 6.85
C PHE A 78 10.66 -19.73 5.99
N LEU A 79 11.92 -19.41 6.26
CA LEU A 79 12.70 -18.46 5.47
C LEU A 79 12.87 -18.94 4.02
N LYS A 80 13.16 -20.23 3.80
CA LYS A 80 13.28 -20.79 2.45
C LYS A 80 11.99 -20.69 1.65
N LEU A 81 10.84 -20.97 2.27
CA LEU A 81 9.55 -21.04 1.59
C LEU A 81 8.89 -19.67 1.38
N HIS A 82 9.07 -18.75 2.33
CA HIS A 82 8.43 -17.44 2.29
C HIS A 82 9.40 -16.30 1.96
N ASN A 83 10.70 -16.60 1.84
CA ASN A 83 11.76 -15.63 1.62
C ASN A 83 11.76 -14.50 2.67
N HIS A 84 11.31 -14.76 3.90
CA HIS A 84 11.36 -13.83 5.03
C HIS A 84 11.12 -14.54 6.37
N VAL A 85 11.45 -13.92 7.51
CA VAL A 85 11.25 -14.52 8.86
C VAL A 85 10.09 -13.87 9.64
N MET A 86 9.14 -13.24 8.94
CA MET A 86 7.93 -12.71 9.56
C MET A 86 6.88 -13.79 9.84
N VAL A 87 7.18 -14.68 10.79
CA VAL A 87 6.26 -15.77 11.16
C VAL A 87 4.99 -15.21 11.82
N PRO A 88 3.78 -15.49 11.29
CA PRO A 88 2.50 -15.11 11.89
C PRO A 88 2.28 -15.79 13.25
N ILE A 89 1.61 -15.12 14.19
CA ILE A 89 1.43 -15.64 15.57
C ILE A 89 0.67 -16.98 15.60
N SER A 90 -0.28 -17.16 14.68
CA SER A 90 -1.11 -18.38 14.56
C SER A 90 -0.45 -19.48 13.74
N PHE A 91 0.75 -19.25 13.19
CA PHE A 91 1.41 -20.23 12.34
C PHE A 91 1.86 -21.43 13.17
N VAL A 92 1.46 -22.61 12.70
CA VAL A 92 1.87 -23.93 13.18
C VAL A 92 2.47 -24.63 11.99
N VAL A 93 3.61 -25.30 12.18
CA VAL A 93 4.24 -26.06 11.10
C VAL A 93 3.27 -27.14 10.62
N PRO A 94 3.00 -27.24 9.30
CA PRO A 94 2.12 -28.27 8.75
C PRO A 94 2.60 -29.68 9.11
N MET A 95 1.66 -30.62 9.25
CA MET A 95 1.98 -32.03 9.55
C MET A 95 2.29 -32.84 8.28
N ASP A 96 1.70 -32.45 7.15
CA ASP A 96 1.69 -33.24 5.92
C ASP A 96 2.45 -32.52 4.78
N ASP A 97 3.56 -31.86 5.14
CA ASP A 97 4.37 -31.08 4.20
C ASP A 97 5.85 -31.46 4.32
N ASP A 98 6.36 -32.09 3.26
CA ASP A 98 7.73 -32.60 3.15
C ASP A 98 8.78 -31.48 3.01
N GLU A 99 8.36 -30.24 2.73
CA GLU A 99 9.26 -29.08 2.74
C GLU A 99 9.72 -28.72 4.17
N TRP A 100 9.03 -29.24 5.19
CA TRP A 100 9.33 -29.05 6.59
C TRP A 100 10.04 -30.27 7.20
N PRO A 101 11.11 -30.08 7.98
CA PRO A 101 11.74 -31.20 8.68
C PRO A 101 10.75 -31.90 9.62
N VAL A 102 10.71 -33.23 9.61
CA VAL A 102 9.73 -34.06 10.33
C VAL A 102 9.64 -33.74 11.82
N ASN A 103 10.77 -33.41 12.44
CA ASN A 103 10.86 -33.03 13.86
C ASN A 103 10.24 -31.65 14.18
N THR A 104 9.83 -30.89 13.17
CA THR A 104 9.20 -29.57 13.32
C THR A 104 7.68 -29.62 13.15
N HIS A 105 7.13 -30.69 12.59
CA HIS A 105 5.71 -30.85 12.30
C HIS A 105 4.83 -30.61 13.55
N GLY A 106 3.77 -29.81 13.38
CA GLY A 106 2.85 -29.45 14.46
C GLY A 106 3.43 -28.45 15.48
N TYR A 107 4.68 -28.01 15.33
CA TYR A 107 5.27 -27.05 16.26
C TYR A 107 4.62 -25.67 16.11
N PRO A 108 4.18 -25.01 17.20
CA PRO A 108 3.57 -23.68 17.15
C PRO A 108 4.64 -22.58 16.99
N LEU A 109 5.31 -22.57 15.83
CA LEU A 109 6.43 -21.69 15.51
C LEU A 109 6.05 -20.21 15.64
N GLY A 110 4.81 -19.85 15.27
CA GLY A 110 4.26 -18.50 15.41
C GLY A 110 4.21 -18.01 16.86
N LYS A 111 3.84 -18.88 17.79
CA LYS A 111 3.83 -18.58 19.23
C LYS A 111 5.24 -18.45 19.78
N HIS A 112 6.17 -19.28 19.31
CA HIS A 112 7.59 -19.15 19.68
C HIS A 112 8.18 -17.83 19.18
N ALA A 113 7.94 -17.48 17.91
CA ALA A 113 8.39 -16.22 17.33
C ALA A 113 7.79 -15.01 18.07
N GLU A 114 6.51 -15.06 18.45
CA GLU A 114 5.90 -14.02 19.29
C GLU A 114 6.50 -13.96 20.69
N TRP A 115 6.84 -15.11 21.29
CA TRP A 115 7.54 -15.17 22.57
C TRP A 115 8.90 -14.48 22.49
N LEU A 116 9.69 -14.73 21.44
CA LEU A 116 10.96 -14.03 21.18
C LEU A 116 10.76 -12.51 21.03
N ARG A 117 9.78 -12.09 20.24
CA ARG A 117 9.47 -10.66 20.04
C ARG A 117 9.03 -9.98 21.34
N ARG A 118 8.22 -10.66 22.17
CA ARG A 118 7.80 -10.14 23.48
C ARG A 118 8.97 -9.99 24.44
N ARG A 119 9.89 -10.96 24.44
CA ARG A 119 11.12 -10.92 25.21
C ARG A 119 11.99 -9.71 24.80
N TRP A 120 12.19 -9.51 23.49
CA TRP A 120 12.90 -8.36 22.95
C TRP A 120 12.26 -7.02 23.31
N ARG A 121 10.92 -6.89 23.22
CA ARG A 121 10.19 -5.68 23.68
C ARG A 121 10.36 -5.43 25.18
N GLY A 122 10.52 -6.49 25.98
CA GLY A 122 10.87 -6.43 27.39
C GLY A 122 12.34 -6.11 27.67
N ARG A 123 13.14 -5.79 26.63
CA ARG A 123 14.60 -5.53 26.71
C ARG A 123 15.39 -6.68 27.30
N LEU A 124 14.93 -7.90 27.05
CA LEU A 124 15.61 -9.12 27.47
C LEU A 124 16.38 -9.70 26.28
N GLU A 125 17.67 -9.98 26.50
CA GLU A 125 18.53 -10.62 25.50
C GLU A 125 17.96 -11.96 25.03
N PRO A 126 18.08 -12.34 23.75
CA PRO A 126 17.69 -13.65 23.28
C PRO A 126 18.43 -14.75 24.07
N PRO A 127 17.86 -15.96 24.17
CA PRO A 127 18.57 -17.08 24.77
C PRO A 127 19.93 -17.26 24.10
N LYS A 128 21.01 -17.43 24.89
CA LYS A 128 22.39 -17.49 24.36
C LYS A 128 22.56 -18.54 23.25
N PHE A 129 21.91 -19.69 23.40
CA PHE A 129 21.94 -20.78 22.42
C PHE A 129 21.23 -20.44 21.09
N ALA A 130 20.42 -19.38 21.06
CA ALA A 130 19.64 -18.96 19.91
C ALA A 130 20.14 -17.65 19.28
N ALA A 131 20.98 -16.89 19.99
CA ALA A 131 21.35 -15.53 19.62
C ALA A 131 22.03 -15.47 18.24
N GLN A 132 23.02 -16.34 18.01
CA GLN A 132 23.73 -16.39 16.74
C GLN A 132 22.79 -16.78 15.58
N ASP A 133 21.99 -17.84 15.74
CA ASP A 133 21.03 -18.27 14.72
C ASP A 133 20.03 -17.17 14.37
N LEU A 134 19.51 -16.46 15.38
CA LEU A 134 18.55 -15.37 15.19
C LEU A 134 19.18 -14.17 14.46
N GLN A 135 20.47 -13.91 14.68
CA GLN A 135 21.21 -12.89 13.95
C GLN A 135 21.45 -13.32 12.49
N GLU A 136 21.87 -14.57 12.25
CA GLU A 136 22.08 -15.12 10.91
C GLU A 136 20.79 -15.14 10.08
N LEU A 137 19.66 -15.44 10.72
CA LEU A 137 18.34 -15.44 10.10
C LEU A 137 17.80 -14.03 9.83
N ASP A 138 18.45 -12.99 10.36
CA ASP A 138 17.93 -11.63 10.39
C ASP A 138 16.50 -11.61 10.96
N PHE A 139 16.36 -12.13 12.18
CA PHE A 139 15.04 -12.36 12.76
C PHE A 139 14.28 -11.06 13.00
N ALA A 140 13.02 -11.03 12.53
CA ALA A 140 12.10 -9.90 12.64
C ALA A 140 11.62 -9.63 14.09
N PHE A 141 12.51 -9.16 14.95
CA PHE A 141 12.21 -8.74 16.33
C PHE A 141 11.31 -7.50 16.34
N ASP A 142 11.74 -6.42 15.70
CA ASP A 142 10.90 -5.26 15.39
C ASP A 142 10.21 -5.50 14.04
N ARG A 143 8.91 -5.78 14.09
CA ARG A 143 8.12 -6.02 12.88
C ARG A 143 8.04 -4.79 11.99
N SER A 144 7.96 -3.59 12.55
CA SER A 144 7.82 -2.36 11.76
C SER A 144 9.13 -2.04 11.05
N GLN A 145 10.25 -2.15 11.75
CA GLN A 145 11.57 -1.97 11.14
C GLN A 145 11.83 -3.04 10.07
N TYR A 146 11.60 -4.32 10.38
CA TYR A 146 11.77 -5.40 9.40
C TYR A 146 10.86 -5.26 8.17
N MET A 147 9.58 -4.91 8.36
CA MET A 147 8.69 -4.64 7.21
C MET A 147 9.21 -3.48 6.36
N TRP A 148 9.72 -2.43 7.00
CA TRP A 148 10.25 -1.28 6.28
C TRP A 148 11.47 -1.67 5.44
N ASP A 149 12.46 -2.29 6.07
CA ASP A 149 13.76 -2.60 5.47
C ASP A 149 13.68 -3.65 4.37
N HIS A 150 12.82 -4.66 4.52
CA HIS A 150 12.75 -5.79 3.58
C HIS A 150 11.59 -5.74 2.59
N PHE A 151 10.58 -4.91 2.84
CA PHE A 151 9.40 -4.84 1.98
C PHE A 151 9.08 -3.44 1.51
N VAL A 152 8.77 -2.51 2.42
CA VAL A 152 8.22 -1.20 2.04
C VAL A 152 9.22 -0.39 1.24
N LYS A 153 10.41 -0.18 1.80
CA LYS A 153 11.44 0.66 1.20
C LYS A 153 12.00 0.04 -0.09
N PRO A 154 12.41 -1.24 -0.14
CA PRO A 154 12.82 -1.86 -1.39
C PRO A 154 11.74 -1.82 -2.47
N ALA A 155 10.47 -2.01 -2.10
CA ALA A 155 9.38 -1.96 -3.06
C ALA A 155 9.12 -0.53 -3.57
N LEU A 156 9.28 0.50 -2.73
CA LEU A 156 9.21 1.90 -3.15
C LEU A 156 10.36 2.26 -4.10
N CYS A 157 11.60 1.91 -3.76
CA CYS A 157 12.75 2.15 -4.61
C CYS A 157 12.56 1.45 -5.96
N ARG A 158 12.14 0.19 -5.94
CA ARG A 158 11.93 -0.55 -7.18
C ARG A 158 10.78 0.01 -8.02
N TYR A 159 9.70 0.46 -7.38
CA TYR A 159 8.61 1.13 -8.09
C TYR A 159 9.12 2.42 -8.76
N TYR A 160 9.92 3.21 -8.06
CA TYR A 160 10.51 4.43 -8.60
C TYR A 160 11.43 4.14 -9.79
N GLU A 161 12.30 3.14 -9.72
CA GLU A 161 13.14 2.73 -10.86
C GLU A 161 12.33 2.34 -12.11
N LEU A 162 11.14 1.74 -11.92
CA LEU A 162 10.30 1.27 -13.02
C LEU A 162 9.42 2.37 -13.62
N TYR A 163 9.00 3.34 -12.82
CA TYR A 163 7.97 4.32 -13.20
C TYR A 163 8.41 5.79 -13.08
N ASP A 164 9.61 6.06 -12.56
CA ASP A 164 10.18 7.40 -12.34
C ASP A 164 9.33 8.30 -11.42
N HIS A 165 8.47 7.70 -10.61
CA HIS A 165 7.62 8.39 -9.64
C HIS A 165 7.16 7.45 -8.52
N THR A 166 6.68 7.99 -7.41
CA THR A 166 6.15 7.20 -6.28
C THR A 166 4.63 7.29 -6.10
N ASP A 167 3.91 7.68 -7.15
CA ASP A 167 2.45 7.69 -7.17
C ASP A 167 1.87 6.29 -7.35
N VAL A 168 2.07 5.44 -6.33
CA VAL A 168 1.62 4.06 -6.33
C VAL A 168 0.08 3.98 -6.25
N PRO A 169 -0.59 3.30 -7.20
CA PRO A 169 -2.03 3.07 -7.13
C PRO A 169 -2.44 2.33 -5.86
N GLN A 170 -3.57 2.69 -5.26
CA GLN A 170 -4.02 2.09 -4.00
C GLN A 170 -4.21 0.57 -4.09
N THR A 171 -4.56 0.04 -5.27
CA THR A 171 -4.76 -1.40 -5.50
C THR A 171 -3.49 -2.10 -6.00
N PHE A 172 -2.38 -1.38 -6.15
CA PHE A 172 -1.15 -1.95 -6.70
C PHE A 172 -0.63 -3.08 -5.83
N ARG A 173 -0.38 -4.20 -6.48
CA ARG A 173 0.17 -5.42 -5.91
C ARG A 173 1.23 -5.94 -6.88
N VAL A 174 2.39 -6.31 -6.34
CA VAL A 174 3.42 -6.98 -7.12
C VAL A 174 2.89 -8.35 -7.54
N GLN A 175 2.94 -8.65 -8.84
CA GLN A 175 2.48 -9.95 -9.34
C GLN A 175 3.46 -11.04 -8.94
N HIS A 176 2.93 -12.26 -8.78
CA HIS A 176 3.79 -13.40 -8.47
C HIS A 176 4.59 -13.80 -9.73
N GLY A 177 5.89 -14.03 -9.58
CA GLY A 177 6.77 -14.40 -10.70
C GLY A 177 7.19 -13.23 -11.59
N ASP A 178 6.90 -11.99 -11.21
CA ASP A 178 7.34 -10.83 -11.99
C ASP A 178 8.85 -10.64 -11.83
N ALA A 179 9.59 -10.95 -12.90
CA ALA A 179 11.05 -10.84 -12.94
C ALA A 179 11.55 -9.40 -12.78
N ALA A 180 10.68 -8.39 -12.99
CA ALA A 180 11.03 -7.02 -12.69
C ALA A 180 11.12 -6.76 -11.19
N TRP A 181 10.63 -7.65 -10.33
CA TRP A 181 10.63 -7.48 -8.88
C TRP A 181 11.44 -8.56 -8.17
N PRO A 182 12.15 -8.22 -7.07
CA PRO A 182 12.72 -9.22 -6.17
C PRO A 182 11.67 -10.24 -5.72
N GLU A 183 12.03 -11.52 -5.71
CA GLU A 183 11.14 -12.63 -5.35
C GLU A 183 10.45 -12.42 -3.99
N ARG A 184 11.17 -11.87 -3.01
CA ARG A 184 10.62 -11.52 -1.69
C ARG A 184 9.40 -10.59 -1.76
N LEU A 185 9.33 -9.74 -2.78
CA LEU A 185 8.24 -8.77 -2.95
C LEU A 185 7.08 -9.34 -3.75
N TRP A 186 7.17 -10.55 -4.30
CA TRP A 186 6.09 -11.16 -5.06
C TRP A 186 4.82 -11.29 -4.22
N GLY A 187 3.70 -10.84 -4.79
CA GLY A 187 2.41 -10.79 -4.10
C GLY A 187 2.28 -9.66 -3.08
N TYR A 188 3.30 -8.83 -2.85
CA TYR A 188 3.27 -7.76 -1.86
C TYR A 188 2.32 -6.62 -2.26
N TYR A 189 1.49 -6.19 -1.31
CA TYR A 189 0.52 -5.11 -1.48
C TYR A 189 1.14 -3.75 -1.17
N LEU A 190 1.97 -3.25 -2.09
CA LEU A 190 2.63 -1.94 -1.95
C LEU A 190 1.61 -0.79 -1.96
N GLY A 191 0.58 -0.83 -2.83
CA GLY A 191 -0.43 0.22 -2.94
C GLY A 191 -1.17 0.53 -1.63
N PRO A 192 -1.80 -0.46 -0.98
CA PRO A 192 -2.47 -0.25 0.30
C PRO A 192 -1.51 0.19 1.41
N ARG A 193 -0.24 -0.23 1.34
CA ARG A 193 0.79 0.17 2.30
C ARG A 193 1.14 1.65 2.17
N VAL A 194 1.41 2.11 0.96
CA VAL A 194 1.67 3.54 0.66
C VAL A 194 0.47 4.40 1.01
N PHE A 195 -0.75 3.91 0.73
CA PHE A 195 -1.97 4.58 1.16
C PHE A 195 -2.00 4.78 2.69
N ASN A 196 -1.72 3.74 3.47
CA ASN A 196 -1.69 3.85 4.93
C ASN A 196 -0.58 4.76 5.44
N ILE A 197 0.60 4.75 4.82
CA ILE A 197 1.69 5.67 5.15
C ILE A 197 1.21 7.13 5.02
N ARG A 198 0.62 7.47 3.86
CA ARG A 198 0.16 8.83 3.55
C ARG A 198 -1.04 9.30 4.39
N HIS A 199 -1.94 8.38 4.76
CA HIS A 199 -3.21 8.76 5.41
C HIS A 199 -3.25 8.50 6.92
N ARG A 200 -2.49 7.53 7.42
CA ARG A 200 -2.48 7.14 8.83
C ARG A 200 -1.15 7.44 9.52
N GLY A 201 -0.11 7.77 8.76
CA GLY A 201 1.24 7.98 9.30
C GLY A 201 1.94 6.69 9.70
N ASP A 202 1.58 5.56 9.08
CA ASP A 202 2.30 4.29 9.28
C ASP A 202 3.79 4.50 8.90
N PHE A 203 4.70 3.81 9.60
CA PHE A 203 6.16 3.89 9.37
C PHE A 203 6.80 5.27 9.53
N LYS A 204 6.13 6.24 10.18
CA LYS A 204 6.68 7.60 10.38
C LYS A 204 8.09 7.63 10.96
N ILE A 205 8.39 6.75 11.92
CA ILE A 205 9.72 6.67 12.55
C ILE A 205 10.77 6.20 11.54
N GLN A 206 10.46 5.17 10.76
CA GLN A 206 11.37 4.61 9.76
C GLN A 206 11.62 5.59 8.61
N ILE A 207 10.56 6.22 8.12
CA ILE A 207 10.65 7.27 7.10
C ILE A 207 11.53 8.43 7.58
N GLN A 208 11.40 8.84 8.85
CA GLN A 208 12.21 9.92 9.40
C GLN A 208 13.70 9.53 9.50
N LYS A 209 14.01 8.27 9.79
CA LYS A 209 15.40 7.76 9.78
C LYS A 209 15.99 7.76 8.38
N ASP A 210 15.19 7.38 7.38
CA ASP A 210 15.61 7.22 5.99
C ASP A 210 15.19 8.40 5.11
N VAL A 211 15.07 9.60 5.69
CA VAL A 211 14.52 10.78 5.01
C VAL A 211 15.28 11.14 3.72
N GLN A 212 16.59 10.93 3.70
CA GLN A 212 17.44 11.20 2.55
C GLN A 212 17.12 10.25 1.39
N GLU A 213 17.02 8.95 1.67
CA GLU A 213 16.68 7.95 0.66
C GLU A 213 15.25 8.12 0.16
N MET A 214 14.32 8.56 1.02
CA MET A 214 12.95 8.90 0.62
C MET A 214 12.92 10.15 -0.27
N ALA A 215 13.80 11.12 -0.04
CA ALA A 215 13.94 12.29 -0.90
C ALA A 215 14.52 11.92 -2.27
N GLU A 216 15.49 11.01 -2.35
CA GLU A 216 16.10 10.54 -3.60
C GLU A 216 15.10 9.90 -4.56
N ILE A 217 14.09 9.20 -4.03
CA ILE A 217 13.02 8.59 -4.83
C ILE A 217 11.78 9.49 -4.95
N ASN A 218 11.87 10.76 -4.56
CA ASN A 218 10.74 11.70 -4.56
C ASN A 218 9.49 11.14 -3.83
N PHE A 219 9.68 10.43 -2.71
CA PHE A 219 8.57 9.85 -1.96
C PHE A 219 7.87 10.91 -1.12
N CYS A 220 6.68 11.34 -1.56
CA CYS A 220 5.82 12.24 -0.80
C CYS A 220 4.94 11.46 0.20
N TYR A 221 5.07 11.76 1.49
CA TYR A 221 4.35 11.08 2.57
C TYR A 221 3.69 12.01 3.62
N ASP A 222 3.79 13.33 3.44
CA ASP A 222 3.23 14.32 4.35
C ASP A 222 2.50 15.46 3.60
N SER A 223 2.43 16.67 4.18
CA SER A 223 1.88 17.88 3.57
C SER A 223 2.48 18.23 2.19
N THR A 224 3.67 17.72 1.87
CA THR A 224 4.31 17.87 0.56
C THR A 224 3.49 17.26 -0.57
N MET A 225 2.68 16.22 -0.33
CA MET A 225 1.82 15.64 -1.39
C MET A 225 0.73 16.62 -1.80
N TYR A 226 0.12 17.33 -0.85
CA TYR A 226 -0.88 18.35 -1.15
C TYR A 226 -0.23 19.55 -1.85
N ASP A 227 0.93 20.00 -1.39
CA ASP A 227 1.63 21.12 -2.03
C ASP A 227 2.10 20.76 -3.45
N ARG A 228 2.66 19.56 -3.66
CA ARG A 228 3.04 19.05 -4.98
C ARG A 228 1.84 18.91 -5.91
N ASP A 229 0.78 18.21 -5.48
CA ASP A 229 -0.43 18.03 -6.30
C ASP A 229 -1.07 19.39 -6.62
N TRP A 230 -1.04 20.35 -5.68
CA TRP A 230 -1.47 21.72 -5.93
C TRP A 230 -0.61 22.40 -7.00
N ARG A 231 0.71 22.42 -6.83
CA ARG A 231 1.67 23.10 -7.72
C ARG A 231 1.74 22.50 -9.12
N GLU A 232 1.73 21.18 -9.23
CA GLU A 232 2.00 20.47 -10.48
C GLU A 232 0.73 20.12 -11.25
N ARG A 233 -0.41 19.96 -10.55
CA ARG A 233 -1.65 19.47 -11.17
C ARG A 233 -2.77 20.48 -11.07
N VAL A 234 -3.14 20.89 -9.86
CA VAL A 234 -4.37 21.68 -9.65
C VAL A 234 -4.21 23.13 -10.14
N LEU A 235 -3.17 23.83 -9.70
CA LEU A 235 -2.93 25.23 -10.06
C LEU A 235 -2.69 25.42 -11.57
N PRO A 236 -1.82 24.62 -12.24
CA PRO A 236 -1.63 24.76 -13.69
C PRO A 236 -2.90 24.41 -14.47
N SER A 237 -3.66 23.40 -14.04
CA SER A 237 -4.96 23.09 -14.67
C SER A 237 -5.98 24.22 -14.51
N LEU A 238 -6.02 24.89 -13.36
CA LEU A 238 -6.87 26.07 -13.15
C LEU A 238 -6.44 27.27 -13.99
N GLN A 239 -5.14 27.46 -14.18
CA GLN A 239 -4.61 28.51 -15.07
C GLN A 239 -5.06 28.28 -16.51
N VAL A 240 -4.91 27.05 -17.02
CA VAL A 240 -5.40 26.67 -18.35
C VAL A 240 -6.92 26.81 -18.44
N PHE A 241 -7.66 26.32 -17.45
CA PHE A 241 -9.12 26.44 -17.43
C PHE A 241 -9.57 27.90 -17.49
N ARG A 242 -8.92 28.80 -16.73
CA ARG A 242 -9.21 30.24 -16.79
C ARG A 242 -8.85 30.86 -18.14
N GLN A 243 -7.77 30.43 -18.78
CA GLN A 243 -7.40 30.91 -20.11
C GLN A 243 -8.43 30.51 -21.17
N GLU A 244 -8.93 29.27 -21.11
CA GLU A 244 -9.89 28.73 -22.08
C GLU A 244 -11.33 29.22 -21.85
N PHE A 245 -11.76 29.33 -20.59
CA PHE A 245 -13.17 29.61 -20.25
C PHE A 245 -13.39 30.98 -19.58
N GLY A 246 -12.34 31.72 -19.24
CA GLY A 246 -12.42 33.06 -18.64
C GLY A 246 -12.75 33.09 -17.14
N HIS A 247 -13.05 31.95 -16.52
CA HIS A 247 -13.39 31.83 -15.10
C HIS A 247 -12.76 30.59 -14.47
N CYS A 248 -12.79 30.49 -13.13
CA CYS A 248 -12.38 29.28 -12.39
C CYS A 248 -13.58 28.48 -11.85
N ASP A 249 -14.79 28.73 -12.36
CA ASP A 249 -15.97 27.94 -12.02
C ASP A 249 -16.02 26.60 -12.75
N VAL A 250 -15.26 25.63 -12.22
CA VAL A 250 -15.12 24.31 -12.82
C VAL A 250 -16.30 23.42 -12.46
N HIS A 251 -17.05 22.97 -13.47
CA HIS A 251 -18.15 22.03 -13.28
C HIS A 251 -17.68 20.73 -12.61
N ARG A 252 -18.44 20.21 -11.64
CA ARG A 252 -18.03 19.07 -10.78
C ARG A 252 -17.53 17.84 -11.53
N LEU A 253 -18.09 17.56 -12.71
CA LEU A 253 -17.74 16.39 -13.53
C LEU A 253 -16.56 16.63 -14.48
N PHE A 254 -16.03 17.86 -14.55
CA PHE A 254 -14.93 18.19 -15.44
C PHE A 254 -13.67 17.40 -15.06
N LYS A 255 -13.13 16.71 -16.06
CA LYS A 255 -11.83 16.04 -16.01
C LYS A 255 -10.87 16.75 -16.95
N VAL A 256 -9.62 16.90 -16.52
CA VAL A 256 -8.58 17.51 -17.34
C VAL A 256 -8.34 16.65 -18.59
N PRO A 257 -8.43 17.23 -19.80
CA PRO A 257 -8.09 16.52 -21.04
C PRO A 257 -6.61 16.12 -21.11
N ASP A 258 -6.31 15.01 -21.77
CA ASP A 258 -4.94 14.61 -22.11
C ASP A 258 -4.49 15.24 -23.44
N CYS A 259 -4.46 16.58 -23.49
CA CYS A 259 -4.00 17.32 -24.65
C CYS A 259 -3.49 18.71 -24.26
N LEU A 260 -2.64 19.30 -25.11
CA LEU A 260 -2.21 20.69 -24.93
C LEU A 260 -3.43 21.65 -25.01
N PRO A 261 -3.47 22.73 -24.21
CA PRO A 261 -2.41 23.23 -23.32
C PRO A 261 -2.44 22.65 -21.88
N TRP A 262 -3.25 21.62 -21.62
CA TRP A 262 -3.38 21.05 -20.28
C TRP A 262 -2.10 20.37 -19.80
N PRO A 263 -1.78 20.46 -18.50
CA PRO A 263 -0.59 19.82 -17.95
C PRO A 263 -0.75 18.30 -17.99
N LYS A 264 0.23 17.62 -18.58
CA LYS A 264 0.22 16.15 -18.73
C LYS A 264 0.07 15.42 -17.39
N ALA A 265 0.69 15.94 -16.33
CA ALA A 265 0.58 15.40 -14.97
C ALA A 265 -0.86 15.43 -14.41
N ALA A 266 -1.73 16.30 -14.94
CA ALA A 266 -3.13 16.36 -14.52
C ALA A 266 -4.08 15.63 -15.47
N ALA A 267 -3.61 15.01 -16.55
CA ALA A 267 -4.47 14.30 -17.51
C ALA A 267 -5.43 13.32 -16.79
N GLY A 268 -6.72 13.41 -17.11
CA GLY A 268 -7.79 12.60 -16.50
C GLY A 268 -8.16 12.97 -15.06
N MET A 269 -7.44 13.91 -14.41
CA MET A 269 -7.73 14.35 -13.04
C MET A 269 -9.13 14.97 -12.97
N PRO A 270 -9.98 14.59 -11.99
CA PRO A 270 -11.31 15.17 -11.79
C PRO A 270 -11.22 16.56 -11.15
N LEU A 271 -10.70 17.54 -11.90
CA LEU A 271 -10.48 18.92 -11.45
C LEU A 271 -11.74 19.55 -10.87
N GLY A 272 -12.92 19.29 -11.45
CA GLY A 272 -14.19 19.79 -10.92
C GLY A 272 -14.50 19.29 -9.51
N GLY A 273 -14.24 18.01 -9.24
CA GLY A 273 -14.37 17.42 -7.91
C GLY A 273 -13.38 18.05 -6.92
N THR A 274 -12.14 18.28 -7.37
CA THR A 274 -11.08 18.94 -6.58
C THR A 274 -11.47 20.36 -6.19
N VAL A 275 -11.91 21.19 -7.14
CA VAL A 275 -12.34 22.57 -6.89
C VAL A 275 -13.55 22.62 -5.95
N ASN A 276 -14.51 21.70 -6.12
CA ASN A 276 -15.64 21.58 -5.22
C ASN A 276 -15.20 21.24 -3.78
N ASN A 277 -14.23 20.33 -3.61
CA ASN A 277 -13.65 20.02 -2.29
C ASN A 277 -12.86 21.20 -1.71
N ILE A 278 -12.16 21.99 -2.52
CA ILE A 278 -11.50 23.22 -2.08
C ILE A 278 -12.52 24.18 -1.47
N ARG A 279 -13.61 24.46 -2.20
CA ARG A 279 -14.67 25.39 -1.75
C ARG A 279 -15.42 24.89 -0.52
N SER A 280 -15.75 23.60 -0.47
CA SER A 280 -16.63 23.04 0.57
C SER A 280 -15.89 22.52 1.81
N LYS A 281 -14.63 22.10 1.68
CA LYS A 281 -13.86 21.44 2.75
C LYS A 281 -12.55 22.14 3.09
N GLY A 282 -12.19 23.23 2.39
CA GLY A 282 -10.93 23.94 2.59
C GLY A 282 -9.69 23.11 2.24
N TYR A 283 -9.81 22.15 1.32
CA TYR A 283 -8.64 21.41 0.83
C TYR A 283 -7.63 22.39 0.23
N PHE A 284 -6.33 22.18 0.49
CA PHE A 284 -5.24 23.10 0.13
C PHE A 284 -5.30 24.50 0.80
N GLY A 285 -6.27 24.77 1.67
CA GLY A 285 -6.45 26.06 2.35
C GLY A 285 -5.70 26.21 3.68
N LYS A 286 -4.90 25.21 4.09
CA LYS A 286 -4.12 25.22 5.35
C LYS A 286 -2.63 25.52 5.14
N THR A 287 -2.23 25.99 3.97
CA THR A 287 -0.81 26.12 3.59
C THR A 287 -0.43 27.52 3.11
N LEU A 288 -1.11 28.54 3.62
CA LEU A 288 -0.67 29.95 3.55
C LEU A 288 -0.61 30.52 4.96
#